data_AF-A0A7M7HB58-F1
#
_entry.id   AF-A0A7M7HB58-F1
#
_cell.length_a   1.000
_cell.length_b   1.000
_cell.length_c   1.000
_cell.angle_alpha   90.00
_cell.angle_beta   90.00
_cell.angle_gamma   90.00
#
_symmetry.space_group_name_H-M   'P 1'
#
loop_
_entity.id
_entity.type
_entity.pdbx_description
1 polymer ?
#
loop_
_entity_poly.entity_id
_entity_poly.type
_entity_poly.pdbx_seq_one_letter_code
_entity_poly.pdbx_strand_id
1 'polypeptide(L)'
;MTDEKVETDVNEAFENLLLAEDLAEQAAYEEGFAVGKNQMLEGYHLGYHRASSLAAQLGYYFGVLMFIQQSSNVDRVLEQTKKLIADIQKFPADNDDAVDIFEKFDSIKLNFKKICSLAKIDATYPDANKLEF
;
A
#
# COMPACT_ATOMS: atom_id res chain seq x y z
N MET A 1 -12.61 33.18 -40.85
CA MET A 1 -11.85 32.92 -39.60
C MET A 1 -11.49 34.28 -39.07
N THR A 2 -12.34 34.83 -38.20
CA THR A 2 -12.17 36.17 -37.62
C THR A 2 -11.13 36.09 -36.52
N ASP A 3 -10.02 36.76 -36.77
CA ASP A 3 -8.94 37.02 -35.81
C ASP A 3 -9.51 37.98 -34.75
N GLU A 4 -9.97 37.44 -33.62
CA GLU A 4 -10.35 38.25 -32.46
C GLU A 4 -9.10 38.87 -31.88
N LYS A 5 -8.83 40.13 -32.26
CA LYS A 5 -7.87 40.98 -31.55
C LYS A 5 -8.37 41.14 -30.12
N VAL A 6 -7.77 40.41 -29.20
CA VAL A 6 -7.88 40.68 -27.77
C VAL A 6 -7.29 42.07 -27.56
N GLU A 7 -8.15 43.07 -27.39
CA GLU A 7 -7.76 44.42 -27.00
C GLU A 7 -7.32 44.35 -25.54
N THR A 8 -6.04 44.08 -25.31
CA THR A 8 -5.46 44.05 -23.97
C THR A 8 -5.52 45.47 -23.39
N ASP A 9 -6.22 45.65 -22.28
CA ASP A 9 -6.20 46.91 -21.56
C ASP A 9 -4.76 47.23 -21.16
N VAL A 10 -4.25 48.35 -21.65
CA VAL A 10 -2.86 48.77 -21.44
C VAL A 10 -2.59 48.94 -19.94
N ASN A 11 -3.57 49.39 -19.16
CA ASN A 11 -3.40 49.55 -17.72
C ASN A 11 -3.27 48.18 -17.03
N GLU A 12 -4.13 47.23 -17.38
CA GLU A 12 -4.07 45.85 -16.89
C GLU A 12 -2.73 45.18 -17.26
N ALA A 13 -2.24 45.41 -18.47
CA ALA A 13 -0.95 44.87 -18.91
C ALA A 13 0.23 45.40 -18.08
N PHE A 14 0.22 46.70 -17.74
CA PHE A 14 1.25 47.29 -16.89
C PHE A 14 1.11 46.88 -15.43
N GLU A 15 -0.11 46.75 -14.91
CA GLU A 15 -0.37 46.22 -13.56
C GLU A 15 0.13 44.77 -13.44
N ASN A 16 -0.19 43.91 -14.41
CA ASN A 16 0.30 42.53 -14.45
C ASN A 16 1.83 42.46 -14.59
N LEU A 17 2.45 43.38 -15.34
CA LEU A 17 3.91 43.43 -15.44
C LEU A 17 4.56 43.89 -14.13
N LEU A 18 3.95 44.88 -13.45
CA LEU A 18 4.42 45.37 -12.15
C LEU A 18 4.31 44.29 -11.06
N LEU A 19 3.25 43.49 -11.11
CA LEU A 19 2.94 42.41 -10.16
C LEU A 19 3.35 41.02 -10.69
N ALA A 20 4.21 40.95 -11.71
CA ALA A 20 4.50 39.69 -12.40
C ALA A 20 5.07 38.61 -11.48
N GLU A 21 5.88 39.00 -10.48
CA GLU A 21 6.43 38.08 -9.48
C GLU A 21 5.32 37.53 -8.57
N ASP A 22 4.46 38.40 -8.02
CA ASP A 22 3.35 37.99 -7.16
C ASP A 22 2.35 37.08 -7.90
N LEU A 23 2.06 37.40 -9.16
CA LEU A 23 1.20 36.57 -10.02
C LEU A 23 1.83 35.21 -10.30
N ALA A 24 3.14 35.17 -10.56
CA ALA A 24 3.86 33.93 -10.77
C ALA A 24 3.93 33.06 -9.50
N GLU A 25 4.16 33.68 -8.33
CA GLU A 25 4.13 33.00 -7.04
C GLU A 25 2.75 32.39 -6.76
N GLN A 26 1.69 33.18 -6.93
CA GLN A 26 0.33 32.71 -6.71
C GLN A 26 -0.04 31.56 -7.66
N ALA A 27 0.26 31.71 -8.96
CA ALA A 27 -0.01 30.67 -9.94
C ALA A 27 0.76 29.38 -9.62
N ALA A 28 2.05 29.48 -9.27
CA ALA A 28 2.87 28.33 -8.89
C ALA A 28 2.37 27.65 -7.60
N TYR A 29 1.90 28.43 -6.62
CA TYR A 29 1.29 27.88 -5.41
C TYR A 29 0.00 27.13 -5.72
N GLU A 30 -0.90 27.73 -6.51
CA GLU A 30 -2.19 27.11 -6.88
C GLU A 30 -1.97 25.81 -7.68
N GLU A 31 -1.07 25.83 -8.66
CA GLU A 31 -0.69 24.66 -9.43
C GLU A 31 -0.06 23.59 -8.52
N GLY A 32 0.95 23.95 -7.73
CA GLY A 32 1.64 23.03 -6.83
C GLY A 32 0.72 22.40 -5.79
N PHE A 33 -0.22 23.17 -5.25
CA PHE A 33 -1.22 22.67 -4.31
C PHE A 33 -2.20 21.71 -5.00
N ALA A 34 -2.68 22.03 -6.20
CA ALA A 34 -3.57 21.15 -6.96
C ALA A 34 -2.88 19.83 -7.32
N VAL A 35 -1.62 19.88 -7.77
CA VAL A 35 -0.80 18.70 -8.07
C VAL A 35 -0.57 17.87 -6.81
N GLY A 36 -0.14 18.49 -5.71
CA GLY A 36 0.10 17.80 -4.43
C GLY A 36 -1.15 17.12 -3.87
N LYS A 37 -2.32 17.75 -4.02
CA LYS A 37 -3.60 17.15 -3.62
C LYS A 37 -3.91 15.87 -4.39
N ASN A 38 -3.59 15.83 -5.69
CA ASN A 38 -3.81 14.64 -6.52
C ASN A 38 -2.82 13.50 -6.18
N GLN A 39 -1.57 13.82 -5.83
CA GLN A 39 -0.59 12.82 -5.39
C GLN A 39 -1.02 12.08 -4.11
N MET A 40 -1.78 12.73 -3.23
CA MET A 40 -2.30 12.09 -2.03
C MET A 40 -3.26 10.93 -2.34
N LEU A 41 -4.04 11.04 -3.43
CA LEU A 41 -4.93 9.99 -3.90
C LEU A 41 -4.13 8.80 -4.46
N GLU A 42 -3.07 9.06 -5.20
CA GLU A 42 -2.17 8.01 -5.71
C GLU A 42 -1.53 7.23 -4.56
N GLY A 43 -1.03 7.93 -3.54
CA GLY A 43 -0.48 7.32 -2.33
C GLY A 43 -1.52 6.45 -1.59
N TYR A 44 -2.75 6.92 -1.49
CA TYR A 44 -3.86 6.16 -0.91
C TYR A 44 -4.13 4.87 -1.67
N HIS A 45 -4.27 4.95 -3.01
CA HIS A 45 -4.50 3.76 -3.84
C HIS A 45 -3.35 2.77 -3.74
N LEU A 46 -2.12 3.24 -3.82
CA LEU A 46 -0.93 2.39 -3.67
C LEU A 46 -0.94 1.67 -2.31
N GLY A 47 -1.17 2.40 -1.22
CA GLY A 47 -1.27 1.82 0.12
C GLY A 47 -2.39 0.78 0.22
N TYR A 48 -3.57 1.10 -0.30
CA TYR A 48 -4.72 0.20 -0.32
C TYR A 48 -4.45 -1.10 -1.09
N HIS A 49 -3.91 -1.01 -2.31
CA HIS A 49 -3.58 -2.18 -3.12
C HIS A 49 -2.52 -3.07 -2.47
N ARG A 50 -1.47 -2.46 -1.89
CA ARG A 50 -0.43 -3.18 -1.16
C ARG A 50 -0.99 -3.87 0.08
N ALA A 51 -1.73 -3.14 0.92
CA ALA A 51 -2.33 -3.69 2.13
C ALA A 51 -3.31 -4.84 1.82
N SER A 52 -4.17 -4.67 0.80
CA SER A 52 -5.10 -5.71 0.36
C SER A 52 -4.38 -7.00 -0.06
N SER A 53 -3.30 -6.86 -0.82
CA SER A 53 -2.48 -7.99 -1.28
C SER A 53 -1.80 -8.74 -0.14
N LEU A 54 -1.26 -8.01 0.85
CA LEU A 54 -0.67 -8.61 2.05
C LEU A 54 -1.75 -9.31 2.90
N ALA A 55 -2.88 -8.64 3.13
CA ALA A 55 -3.99 -9.16 3.94
C ALA A 55 -4.57 -10.45 3.35
N ALA A 56 -4.74 -10.52 2.03
CA ALA A 56 -5.20 -11.73 1.33
C ALA A 56 -4.26 -12.92 1.58
N GLN A 57 -2.94 -12.71 1.49
CA GLN A 57 -1.94 -13.74 1.77
C GLN A 57 -1.92 -14.15 3.25
N LEU A 58 -1.98 -13.18 4.18
CA LEU A 58 -2.04 -13.48 5.61
C LEU A 58 -3.31 -14.26 5.97
N GLY A 59 -4.46 -13.91 5.39
CA GLY A 59 -5.71 -14.64 5.57
C GLY A 59 -5.62 -16.09 5.07
N TYR A 60 -5.00 -16.31 3.91
CA TYR A 60 -4.72 -17.66 3.41
C TYR A 60 -3.82 -18.45 4.36
N TYR A 61 -2.69 -17.87 4.78
CA TYR A 61 -1.77 -18.51 5.72
C TYR A 61 -2.49 -18.88 7.02
N PHE A 62 -3.29 -17.97 7.57
CA PHE A 62 -4.08 -18.21 8.77
C PHE A 62 -5.03 -19.41 8.60
N GLY A 63 -5.77 -19.49 7.49
CA GLY A 63 -6.67 -20.60 7.21
C GLY A 63 -5.95 -21.94 7.12
N VAL A 64 -4.81 -22.00 6.42
CA VAL A 64 -3.99 -23.21 6.31
C VAL A 64 -3.40 -23.62 7.66
N LEU A 65 -2.93 -22.66 8.46
CA LEU A 65 -2.40 -22.93 9.81
C LEU A 65 -3.49 -23.48 10.74
N MET A 66 -4.71 -22.94 10.67
CA MET A 66 -5.86 -23.48 11.42
C MET A 66 -6.17 -24.92 11.03
N PHE A 67 -6.09 -25.26 9.74
CA PHE A 67 -6.22 -26.64 9.26
C PHE A 67 -5.11 -27.54 9.82
N ILE A 68 -3.85 -27.12 9.71
CA ILE A 68 -2.68 -27.86 10.25
C ILE A 68 -2.81 -28.11 11.75
N GLN A 69 -3.29 -27.11 12.50
CA GLN A 69 -3.49 -27.22 13.93
C GLN A 69 -4.50 -28.31 14.32
N GLN A 70 -5.49 -28.58 13.45
CA GLN A 70 -6.50 -29.62 13.67
C GLN A 70 -6.09 -30.99 13.12
N SER A 71 -5.29 -31.02 12.06
CA SER A 71 -4.97 -32.26 11.34
C SER A 71 -3.62 -32.89 11.71
N SER A 72 -2.69 -32.11 12.28
CA SER A 72 -1.34 -32.58 12.60
C SER A 72 -1.25 -33.19 14.00
N ASN A 73 -0.52 -34.30 14.12
CA ASN A 73 -0.20 -34.95 15.40
C ASN A 73 1.26 -34.73 15.83
N VAL A 74 1.98 -33.82 15.17
CA VAL A 74 3.39 -33.53 15.46
C VAL A 74 3.48 -32.31 16.36
N ASP A 75 3.83 -32.51 17.64
CA ASP A 75 3.86 -31.46 18.67
C ASP A 75 4.66 -30.23 18.25
N ARG A 76 5.85 -30.43 17.65
CA ARG A 76 6.70 -29.34 17.16
C ARG A 76 6.01 -28.49 16.10
N VAL A 77 5.24 -29.12 15.20
CA VAL A 77 4.49 -28.41 14.16
C VAL A 77 3.35 -27.63 14.80
N LEU A 78 2.65 -28.22 15.77
CA LEU A 78 1.55 -27.57 16.49
C LEU A 78 2.02 -26.33 17.27
N GLU A 79 3.17 -26.41 17.95
CA GLU A 79 3.75 -25.28 18.68
C GLU A 79 4.14 -24.14 17.74
N GLN A 80 4.83 -24.46 16.64
CA GLN A 80 5.21 -23.48 15.62
C GLN A 80 3.98 -22.83 14.96
N THR A 81 2.94 -23.62 14.72
CA THR A 81 1.66 -23.16 14.15
C THR A 81 0.97 -22.17 15.08
N LYS A 82 0.85 -22.50 16.38
CA LYS A 82 0.26 -21.60 17.38
C LYS A 82 1.02 -20.27 17.48
N LYS A 83 2.35 -20.33 17.44
CA LYS A 83 3.18 -19.12 17.46
C LYS A 83 2.93 -18.25 16.22
N LEU A 84 2.93 -18.86 15.03
CA LEU A 84 2.73 -18.11 13.80
C LEU A 84 1.31 -17.52 13.68
N ILE A 85 0.29 -18.23 14.17
CA ILE A 85 -1.08 -17.70 14.30
C ILE A 85 -1.09 -16.44 15.16
N ALA A 86 -0.42 -16.45 16.31
CA ALA A 86 -0.32 -15.28 17.19
C ALA A 86 0.45 -14.12 16.52
N ASP A 87 1.50 -14.42 15.74
CA ASP A 87 2.25 -13.41 14.99
C ASP A 87 1.38 -12.75 13.91
N ILE A 88 0.54 -13.53 13.20
CA ILE A 88 -0.41 -13.00 12.22
C ILE A 88 -1.50 -12.15 12.91
N GLN A 89 -2.02 -12.57 14.05
CA GLN A 89 -3.02 -11.80 14.81
C GLN A 89 -2.48 -10.49 15.38
N LYS A 90 -1.17 -10.42 15.64
CA LYS A 90 -0.46 -9.20 16.09
C LYS A 90 0.12 -8.39 14.93
N PHE A 91 -0.19 -8.76 13.68
CA PHE A 91 0.24 -7.99 12.53
C PHE A 91 -0.40 -6.60 12.60
N PRO A 92 0.37 -5.52 12.34
CA PRO A 92 -0.12 -4.15 12.49
C PRO A 92 -1.35 -3.90 11.62
N ALA A 93 -2.38 -3.28 12.22
CA ALA A 93 -3.60 -2.87 11.52
C ALA A 93 -3.44 -1.51 10.83
N ASP A 94 -2.52 -0.68 11.33
CA ASP A 94 -2.25 0.67 10.86
C ASP A 94 -0.79 0.79 10.42
N ASN A 95 -0.49 1.78 9.57
CA ASN A 95 0.87 2.06 9.14
C ASN A 95 1.62 2.82 10.25
N ASP A 96 2.43 2.10 11.02
CA ASP A 96 3.30 2.63 12.08
C ASP A 96 4.73 2.78 11.55
N ASP A 97 5.25 4.01 11.57
CA ASP A 97 6.60 4.33 11.08
C ASP A 97 7.72 3.59 11.85
N ALA A 98 7.44 3.12 13.07
CA ALA A 98 8.40 2.33 13.85
C ALA A 98 8.46 0.86 13.42
N VAL A 99 7.57 0.42 12.53
CA VAL A 99 7.40 -0.99 12.17
C VAL A 99 7.72 -1.23 10.70
N ASP A 100 8.71 -2.08 10.43
CA ASP A 100 8.90 -2.63 9.09
C ASP A 100 7.85 -3.72 8.82
N ILE A 101 6.77 -3.31 8.16
CA ILE A 101 5.65 -4.16 7.75
C ILE A 101 6.12 -5.26 6.79
N PHE A 102 7.06 -4.96 5.90
CA PHE A 102 7.53 -5.90 4.89
C PHE A 102 8.45 -6.95 5.50
N GLU A 103 9.35 -6.56 6.40
CA GLU A 103 10.20 -7.51 7.13
C GLU A 103 9.35 -8.46 7.99
N LYS A 104 8.35 -7.94 8.71
CA LYS A 104 7.40 -8.77 9.46
C LYS A 104 6.66 -9.75 8.55
N PHE A 105 6.17 -9.27 7.41
CA PHE A 105 5.46 -10.11 6.45
C PHE A 105 6.36 -11.22 5.87
N ASP A 106 7.59 -10.90 5.50
CA ASP A 106 8.55 -11.88 4.96
C ASP A 106 8.96 -12.92 6.01
N SER A 107 9.11 -12.50 7.27
CA SER A 107 9.32 -13.42 8.39
C SER A 107 8.15 -14.40 8.55
N ILE A 108 6.90 -13.90 8.51
CA ILE A 108 5.69 -14.74 8.55
C ILE A 108 5.67 -15.72 7.37
N LYS A 109 5.89 -15.23 6.15
CA LYS A 109 5.92 -16.02 4.92
C LYS A 109 6.97 -17.13 4.96
N LEU A 110 8.17 -16.83 5.46
CA LEU A 110 9.24 -17.82 5.62
C LEU A 110 8.85 -18.91 6.63
N ASN A 111 8.30 -18.51 7.77
CA ASN A 111 7.86 -19.45 8.81
C ASN A 111 6.68 -20.30 8.34
N PHE A 112 5.74 -19.71 7.59
CA PHE A 112 4.64 -20.43 6.96
C PHE A 112 5.15 -21.53 6.03
N LYS A 113 6.06 -21.21 5.09
CA LYS A 113 6.66 -22.19 4.18
C LYS A 113 7.37 -23.33 4.92
N LYS A 114 8.07 -23.01 6.02
CA LYS A 114 8.72 -24.03 6.88
C LYS A 114 7.68 -24.96 7.50
N ILE A 115 6.60 -24.43 8.06
CA ILE A 115 5.52 -25.23 8.67
C ILE A 115 4.84 -26.11 7.61
N CYS A 116 4.50 -25.57 6.44
CA CYS A 116 3.92 -26.33 5.33
C CYS A 116 4.82 -27.49 4.88
N SER A 117 6.13 -27.25 4.77
CA SER A 117 7.11 -28.31 4.44
C SER A 117 7.10 -29.44 5.47
N LEU A 118 7.08 -29.11 6.77
CA LEU A 118 6.99 -30.10 7.84
C LEU A 118 5.65 -30.85 7.85
N ALA A 119 4.56 -30.15 7.52
CA ALA A 119 3.21 -30.70 7.43
C ALA A 119 2.93 -31.45 6.11
N LYS A 120 3.87 -31.42 5.15
CA LYS A 120 3.71 -31.97 3.78
C LYS A 120 2.50 -31.39 3.04
N ILE A 121 2.27 -30.10 3.21
CA ILE A 121 1.21 -29.34 2.55
C ILE A 121 1.85 -28.37 1.56
N ASP A 122 1.20 -28.17 0.41
CA ASP A 122 1.64 -27.15 -0.54
C ASP A 122 1.47 -25.75 0.05
N ALA A 123 2.55 -24.98 0.08
CA ALA A 123 2.58 -23.62 0.60
C ALA A 123 2.16 -22.57 -0.44
N THR A 124 1.86 -22.98 -1.66
CA THR A 124 1.55 -22.06 -2.76
C THR A 124 0.20 -21.39 -2.51
N TYR A 125 0.17 -20.06 -2.64
CA TYR A 125 -1.08 -19.30 -2.59
C TYR A 125 -1.75 -19.36 -3.97
N PRO A 126 -2.95 -19.97 -4.10
CA PRO A 126 -3.55 -20.24 -5.42
C PRO A 126 -3.91 -18.99 -6.22
N ASP A 127 -4.26 -17.90 -5.52
CA ASP A 127 -4.75 -16.67 -6.12
C ASP A 127 -3.68 -15.57 -6.19
N ALA A 128 -2.39 -15.93 -6.12
CA ALA A 128 -1.29 -14.97 -6.18
C ALA A 128 -1.36 -14.06 -7.41
N ASN A 129 -1.74 -14.61 -8.56
CA ASN A 129 -1.85 -13.89 -9.83
C ASN A 129 -3.07 -12.94 -9.90
N LYS A 130 -3.99 -13.02 -8.93
CA LYS A 130 -5.18 -12.14 -8.86
C LYS A 130 -4.96 -10.92 -7.96
N LEU A 131 -3.77 -10.80 -7.36
CA LEU A 131 -3.39 -9.69 -6.47
C LEU A 131 -2.53 -8.64 -7.17
N GLU A 132 -2.29 -8.77 -8.47
CA GLU A 132 -1.64 -7.71 -9.26
C GLU A 132 -2.70 -6.69 -9.69
N PHE A 133 -2.58 -5.47 -9.17
CA PHE A 133 -3.40 -4.31 -9.48
C PHE A 133 -2.58 -3.28 -10.26
#